data_AF-A0A2M9A844-F1
#
_entry.id   AF-A0A2M9A844-F1
#
_cell.length_a   1.000
_cell.length_b   1.000
_cell.length_c   1.000
_cell.angle_alpha   90.00
_cell.angle_beta   90.00
_cell.angle_gamma   90.00
#
_symmetry.space_group_name_H-M   'P 1'
#
loop_
_entity.id
_entity.type
_entity.pdbx_description
1 polymer ?
#
loop_
_entity_poly.entity_id
_entity_poly.type
_entity_poly.pdbx_seq_one_letter_code
_entity_poly.pdbx_strand_id
1 'polypeptide(L)'
;MPYTMDELDEFLRKDEDEIRRSVERVRKNPVKLKPDLKDFLDPDLFRLHAMSYNRHNQNRDSIKIDWEFRDKRFEEFLGDNY
;
A
#
# COMPACT_ATOMS: atom_id res chain seq x y z
N MET A 1 -7.12 28.78 -2.33
CA MET A 1 -5.84 29.38 -1.90
C MET A 1 -4.75 28.37 -2.26
N PRO A 2 -3.64 28.75 -2.91
CA PRO A 2 -2.52 27.82 -3.08
C PRO A 2 -1.88 27.57 -1.71
N TYR A 3 -1.55 26.32 -1.42
CA TYR A 3 -0.83 25.93 -0.21
C TYR A 3 0.52 26.68 -0.15
N THR A 4 0.91 27.11 1.04
CA THR A 4 2.28 27.60 1.27
C THR A 4 3.26 26.43 1.14
N MET A 5 4.52 26.71 0.77
CA MET A 5 5.53 25.65 0.61
C MET A 5 5.72 24.82 1.89
N ASP A 6 5.60 25.46 3.06
CA ASP A 6 5.69 24.79 4.36
C ASP A 6 4.49 23.84 4.61
N GLU A 7 3.28 24.22 4.21
CA GLU A 7 2.09 23.36 4.31
C GLU A 7 2.17 22.17 3.35
N LEU A 8 2.78 22.37 2.16
CA LEU A 8 2.99 21.31 1.19
C LEU A 8 4.03 20.29 1.70
N ASP A 9 5.12 20.77 2.30
CA ASP A 9 6.16 19.92 2.89
C ASP A 9 5.66 19.15 4.13
N GLU A 10 4.76 19.74 4.91
CA GLU A 10 4.13 19.03 6.04
C GLU A 10 3.13 17.97 5.54
N PHE A 11 2.39 18.26 4.47
CA PHE A 11 1.47 17.31 3.85
C PHE A 11 2.22 16.10 3.28
N LEU A 12 3.29 16.35 2.52
CA LEU A 12 4.12 15.29 1.93
C LEU A 12 4.76 14.39 3.00
N ARG A 13 5.19 14.95 4.13
CA ARG A 13 5.72 14.18 5.26
C ARG A 13 4.66 13.29 5.91
N LYS A 14 3.45 13.82 6.12
CA LYS A 14 2.33 13.02 6.67
C LYS A 14 1.95 11.88 5.74
N ASP A 15 1.91 12.14 4.45
CA ASP A 15 1.63 11.15 3.41
C ASP A 15 2.68 10.02 3.41
N GLU A 16 3.97 10.37 3.45
CA GLU A 16 5.05 9.37 3.51
C GLU A 16 4.97 8.51 4.79
N ASP A 17 4.67 9.11 5.94
CA ASP A 17 4.50 8.38 7.20
C ASP A 17 3.26 7.47 7.19
N GLU A 18 2.20 7.85 6.48
CA GLU A 18 1.00 7.02 6.27
C GLU A 18 1.29 5.80 5.40
N ILE A 19 2.06 5.98 4.31
CA ILE A 19 2.52 4.89 3.46
C ILE A 19 3.35 3.89 4.30
N ARG A 20 4.34 4.40 5.05
CA ARG A 20 5.21 3.57 5.89
C ARG A 20 4.41 2.81 6.95
N ARG A 21 3.47 3.47 7.63
CA ARG A 21 2.57 2.83 8.61
C ARG A 21 1.74 1.73 8.00
N SER A 22 1.23 1.94 6.80
CA SER A 22 0.38 0.96 6.11
C SER A 22 1.18 -0.28 5.73
N VAL A 23 2.39 -0.10 5.18
CA VAL A 23 3.34 -1.18 4.90
C VAL A 23 3.66 -1.97 6.18
N GLU A 24 4.06 -1.29 7.26
CA GLU A 24 4.35 -1.95 8.53
C GLU A 24 3.16 -2.71 9.09
N ARG A 25 1.95 -2.14 9.01
CA ARG A 25 0.73 -2.76 9.49
C ARG A 25 0.48 -4.07 8.77
N VAL A 26 0.63 -4.07 7.44
CA VAL A 26 0.47 -5.27 6.61
C VAL A 26 1.58 -6.30 6.87
N ARG A 27 2.81 -5.87 7.18
CA ARG A 27 3.90 -6.77 7.60
C ARG A 27 3.63 -7.42 8.95
N LYS A 28 3.15 -6.66 9.94
CA LYS A 28 2.86 -7.15 11.31
C LYS A 28 1.56 -7.96 11.37
N ASN A 29 0.56 -7.58 10.60
CA ASN A 29 -0.74 -8.22 10.55
C ASN A 29 -1.10 -8.58 9.09
N PRO A 30 -0.70 -9.77 8.63
CA PRO A 30 -0.95 -10.18 7.26
C PRO A 30 -2.44 -10.21 6.94
N VAL A 31 -2.77 -9.77 5.73
CA VAL A 31 -4.15 -9.65 5.28
C VAL A 31 -4.71 -11.05 5.00
N LYS A 32 -5.73 -11.45 5.78
CA LYS A 32 -6.40 -12.76 5.64
C LYS A 32 -7.76 -12.70 4.95
N LEU A 33 -8.34 -11.50 4.88
CA LEU A 33 -9.60 -11.24 4.19
C LEU A 33 -9.28 -10.72 2.80
N LYS A 34 -10.05 -11.15 1.80
CA LYS A 34 -9.87 -10.71 0.42
C LYS A 34 -10.16 -9.20 0.33
N PRO A 35 -9.16 -8.35 0.02
CA PRO A 35 -9.42 -6.93 -0.20
C PRO A 35 -10.27 -6.73 -1.47
N ASP A 36 -11.23 -5.79 -1.43
CA ASP A 36 -11.95 -5.32 -2.61
C ASP A 36 -11.41 -3.95 -3.02
N LEU A 37 -11.25 -3.71 -4.32
CA LEU A 37 -10.75 -2.44 -4.85
C LEU A 37 -11.64 -1.25 -4.43
N LYS A 38 -12.93 -1.49 -4.21
CA LYS A 38 -13.89 -0.46 -3.77
C LYS A 38 -13.66 0.05 -2.35
N ASP A 39 -12.98 -0.74 -1.51
CA ASP A 39 -12.73 -0.39 -0.11
C ASP A 39 -11.51 0.54 0.06
N PHE A 40 -10.73 0.75 -1.01
CA PHE A 40 -9.51 1.54 -0.97
C PHE A 40 -9.66 2.80 -1.81
N LEU A 41 -9.32 3.94 -1.21
CA LEU A 41 -9.19 5.21 -1.93
C LEU A 41 -7.99 5.17 -2.88
N ASP A 42 -6.93 4.46 -2.48
CA ASP A 42 -5.67 4.35 -3.21
C ASP A 42 -5.43 2.94 -3.76
N PRO A 43 -5.33 2.80 -5.10
CA PRO A 43 -4.93 1.56 -5.75
C PRO A 43 -3.62 0.94 -5.25
N ASP A 44 -2.68 1.74 -4.76
CA ASP A 44 -1.39 1.29 -4.24
C ASP A 44 -1.54 0.61 -2.87
N LEU A 45 -2.41 1.15 -2.01
CA LEU A 45 -2.82 0.51 -0.76
C LEU A 45 -3.56 -0.81 -1.03
N PHE A 46 -4.47 -0.82 -2.01
CA PHE A 46 -5.12 -2.07 -2.43
C PHE A 46 -4.09 -3.12 -2.87
N ARG A 47 -3.11 -2.73 -3.69
CA ARG A 47 -2.04 -3.62 -4.14
C ARG A 47 -1.25 -4.19 -2.97
N LEU A 48 -0.82 -3.36 -2.03
CA LEU A 48 -0.10 -3.80 -0.82
C LEU A 48 -0.91 -4.86 -0.05
N HIS A 49 -2.19 -4.60 0.17
CA HIS A 49 -3.08 -5.53 0.86
C HIS A 49 -3.30 -6.82 0.07
N ALA A 50 -3.45 -6.73 -1.25
CA ALA A 50 -3.66 -7.88 -2.12
C ALA A 50 -2.38 -8.74 -2.26
N MET A 51 -1.19 -8.15 -2.30
CA MET A 51 0.08 -8.88 -2.23
C MET A 51 0.21 -9.66 -0.91
N SER A 52 -0.11 -9.01 0.21
CA SER A 52 -0.13 -9.69 1.52
C SER A 52 -1.14 -10.83 1.57
N TYR A 53 -2.34 -10.62 1.03
CA TYR A 53 -3.36 -11.66 0.94
C TYR A 53 -2.94 -12.85 0.08
N ASN A 54 -2.36 -12.58 -1.09
CA ASN A 54 -1.91 -13.59 -2.04
C ASN A 54 -0.80 -14.47 -1.47
N ARG A 55 0.10 -13.90 -0.65
CA ARG A 55 1.16 -14.64 0.05
C ARG A 55 0.60 -15.79 0.89
N HIS A 56 -0.61 -15.63 1.43
CA HIS A 56 -1.26 -16.63 2.27
C HIS A 56 -2.33 -17.46 1.54
N ASN A 57 -2.73 -17.09 0.32
CA ASN A 57 -3.81 -17.73 -0.44
C ASN A 57 -3.42 -18.07 -1.90
N GLN A 58 -2.27 -18.71 -2.09
CA GLN A 58 -1.66 -18.92 -3.42
C GLN A 58 -2.47 -19.79 -4.40
N ASN A 59 -3.42 -20.62 -3.94
CA ASN A 59 -3.91 -21.76 -4.75
C ASN A 59 -5.35 -21.68 -5.28
N ARG A 60 -6.19 -20.72 -4.86
CA ARG A 60 -7.59 -20.68 -5.36
C ARG A 60 -8.23 -19.29 -5.43
N ASP A 61 -7.90 -18.41 -4.50
CA ASP A 61 -8.54 -17.09 -4.36
C ASP A 61 -7.56 -15.92 -4.57
N SER A 62 -6.39 -16.18 -5.14
CA SER A 62 -5.39 -15.14 -5.38
C SER A 62 -5.93 -14.04 -6.30
N ILE A 63 -5.68 -12.79 -5.89
CA ILE A 63 -6.03 -11.60 -6.64
C ILE A 63 -4.95 -11.40 -7.70
N LYS A 64 -5.32 -11.44 -8.97
CA LYS A 64 -4.39 -11.09 -10.06
C LYS A 64 -4.19 -9.59 -10.09
N ILE A 65 -2.95 -9.15 -9.99
CA ILE A 65 -2.57 -7.74 -10.06
C ILE A 65 -1.52 -7.62 -11.16
N ASP A 66 -1.92 -7.09 -12.32
CA ASP A 66 -1.08 -7.04 -13.52
C ASP A 66 -0.40 -5.68 -13.74
N TRP A 67 -0.51 -4.75 -12.78
CA TRP A 67 0.16 -3.45 -12.79
C TRP A 67 1.37 -3.41 -11.82
N GLU A 68 2.01 -2.26 -11.62
CA GLU A 68 3.03 -2.00 -10.59
C GLU A 68 2.52 -1.02 -9.52
N PHE A 69 3.30 -0.73 -8.47
CA PHE A 69 2.98 0.42 -7.62
C PHE A 69 3.18 1.70 -8.44
N ARG A 70 2.17 2.57 -8.45
CA ARG A 70 2.26 3.91 -9.07
C ARG A 70 3.17 4.80 -8.24
N ASP A 71 3.13 4.63 -6.93
CA ASP A 71 4.03 5.27 -5.99
C ASP A 71 5.17 4.32 -5.59
N LYS A 72 6.36 4.60 -6.13
CA LYS A 72 7.56 3.80 -5.92
C LYS A 72 8.03 3.77 -4.45
N ARG A 73 7.57 4.69 -3.60
CA ARG A 73 7.86 4.67 -2.15
C ARG A 73 7.34 3.40 -1.48
N PHE A 74 6.22 2.83 -1.96
CA PHE A 74 5.73 1.55 -1.44
C PHE A 74 6.71 0.41 -1.71
N GLU A 75 7.29 0.35 -2.92
CA GLU A 75 8.32 -0.64 -3.28
C GLU A 75 9.56 -0.47 -2.41
N GLU A 76 10.01 0.76 -2.20
CA GLU A 76 11.17 1.08 -1.35
C GLU A 76 10.97 0.62 0.11
N PHE A 77 9.80 0.86 0.71
CA PHE A 77 9.51 0.47 2.09
C PHE A 77 9.19 -1.03 2.27
N LEU A 78 8.60 -1.67 1.25
CA LEU A 78 8.41 -3.12 1.23
C LEU A 78 9.77 -3.83 1.17
N GLY A 79 10.67 -3.33 0.32
CA GLY A 79 11.98 -3.89 0.04
C GLY A 79 11.91 -5.17 -0.81
N ASP A 80 13.05 -5.60 -1.36
CA ASP A 80 13.16 -6.74 -2.30
C ASP A 80 12.67 -8.10 -1.75
N ASN A 81 12.44 -8.20 -0.44
CA ASN A 81 12.09 -9.43 0.27
C ASN A 81 10.58 -9.63 0.50
N TYR A 82 9.72 -8.87 -0.20
CA TYR A 82 8.27 -8.94 -0.02
C TYR A 82 7.51 -9.40 -1.26
#